data_AF-A0A959RR46-F1
#
_entry.id   AF-A0A959RR46-F1
#
_cell.length_a   1.000
_cell.length_b   1.000
_cell.length_c   1.000
_cell.angle_alpha   90.00
_cell.angle_beta   90.00
_cell.angle_gamma   90.00
#
_symmetry.space_group_name_H-M   'P 1'
#
loop_
_entity.id
_entity.type
_entity.pdbx_description
1 polymer ?
#
loop_
_entity_poly.entity_id
_entity_poly.type
_entity_poly.pdbx_seq_one_letter_code
_entity_poly.pdbx_strand_id
1 'polypeptide(L)'
;DVMNQQREVIYTRRQRALEGERLKTEIFDLLDEYIEEIVNKYYDDINVDGLKADLLQHLLIEFKINPEDFEKLGKDGLADEILKASKEFYARKEEMLGSELMARLERYAVLSVIDDKWKEHLREMDDLKEGIGLRAYGQKDPLIEYKAEAFHLFVALITEIRNEVVSFCFKFFPQEPEEVQARRIKQQRMQAVKDSAQNLGLQNSDNARESQNRGKQQPIKAEEK
;
A
#
# COMPACT_ATOMS: atom_id res chain seq x y z
N ASP A 1 16.30 -32.94 6.85
CA ASP A 1 15.27 -32.99 5.81
C ASP A 1 15.10 -31.57 5.28
N VAL A 2 15.26 -31.37 3.97
CA VAL A 2 15.22 -30.04 3.32
C VAL A 2 13.87 -29.36 3.60
N MET A 3 12.78 -30.12 3.50
CA MET A 3 11.43 -29.62 3.74
C MET A 3 11.21 -29.13 5.17
N ASN A 4 11.79 -29.82 6.16
CA ASN A 4 11.64 -29.40 7.56
C ASN A 4 12.39 -28.09 7.84
N GLN A 5 13.58 -27.90 7.26
CA GLN A 5 14.33 -26.65 7.38
C GLN A 5 13.58 -25.47 6.75
N GLN A 6 13.05 -25.66 5.54
CA GLN A 6 12.24 -24.65 4.86
C GLN A 6 10.98 -24.30 5.66
N ARG A 7 10.28 -25.33 6.17
CA ARG A 7 9.08 -25.16 7.00
C ARG A 7 9.37 -24.36 8.27
N GLU A 8 10.49 -24.64 8.95
CA GLU A 8 10.89 -23.92 10.16
C GLU A 8 11.06 -22.41 9.89
N VAL A 9 11.71 -22.05 8.79
CA VAL A 9 11.88 -20.64 8.38
C VAL A 9 10.54 -19.96 8.11
N ILE A 10 9.67 -20.59 7.32
CA ILE A 10 8.35 -20.04 6.97
C ILE A 10 7.45 -19.91 8.21
N TYR A 11 7.42 -20.92 9.06
CA TYR A 11 6.58 -20.90 10.25
C TYR A 11 7.11 -19.93 11.29
N THR A 12 8.42 -19.73 11.38
CA THR A 12 9.01 -18.67 12.23
C THR A 12 8.55 -17.28 11.76
N ARG A 13 8.60 -16.99 10.45
CA ARG A 13 8.09 -15.73 9.90
C ARG A 13 6.59 -15.56 10.16
N ARG A 14 5.80 -16.60 9.89
CA ARG A 14 4.35 -16.61 10.13
C ARG A 14 4.01 -16.37 11.60
N GLN A 15 4.74 -17.00 12.52
CA GLN A 15 4.53 -16.84 13.96
C GLN A 15 4.82 -15.41 14.41
N ARG A 16 5.90 -14.80 13.91
CA ARG A 16 6.21 -13.38 14.18
C ARG A 16 5.09 -12.46 13.71
N ALA A 17 4.47 -12.74 12.56
CA ALA A 17 3.33 -11.98 12.07
C ALA A 17 2.06 -12.12 12.95
N LEU A 18 1.89 -13.27 13.63
CA LEU A 18 0.78 -13.51 14.55
C LEU A 18 0.99 -12.83 15.92
N GLU A 19 2.21 -12.89 16.45
CA GLU A 19 2.54 -12.39 17.79
C GLU A 19 2.92 -10.90 17.78
N GLY A 20 3.39 -10.39 16.65
CA GLY A 20 3.89 -9.04 16.52
C GLY A 20 2.82 -7.97 16.74
N GLU A 21 3.11 -7.01 17.62
CA GLU A 21 2.26 -5.85 17.86
C GLU A 21 2.15 -4.97 16.60
N ARG A 22 3.27 -4.81 15.87
CA ARG A 22 3.34 -4.05 14.62
C ARG A 22 4.39 -4.60 13.66
N LEU A 23 4.04 -4.72 12.38
CA LEU A 23 4.93 -5.24 11.34
C LEU A 23 5.56 -4.15 10.46
N LYS A 24 5.24 -2.88 10.70
CA LYS A 24 5.71 -1.74 9.91
C LYS A 24 7.22 -1.74 9.64
N THR A 25 8.05 -2.03 10.66
CA THR A 25 9.50 -2.10 10.47
C THR A 25 9.89 -3.22 9.53
N GLU A 26 9.33 -4.42 9.72
CA GLU A 26 9.57 -5.56 8.83
C GLU A 26 9.09 -5.26 7.40
N ILE A 27 7.95 -4.61 7.22
CA ILE A 27 7.47 -4.18 5.90
C ILE A 27 8.44 -3.18 5.26
N PHE A 28 9.07 -2.30 6.04
CA PHE A 28 10.06 -1.35 5.51
C PHE A 28 11.38 -2.02 5.16
N ASP A 29 11.80 -3.03 5.90
CA ASP A 29 12.99 -3.82 5.56
C ASP A 29 12.74 -4.62 4.26
N LEU A 30 11.55 -5.23 4.12
CA LEU A 30 11.13 -5.91 2.89
C LEU A 30 11.01 -4.95 1.70
N LEU A 31 10.56 -3.72 1.95
CA LEU A 31 10.48 -2.66 0.93
C LEU A 31 11.86 -2.21 0.47
N ASP A 32 12.83 -2.10 1.37
CA ASP A 32 14.21 -1.72 1.05
C ASP A 32 14.84 -2.73 0.08
N GLU A 33 14.79 -4.02 0.45
CA GLU A 33 15.25 -5.11 -0.41
C GLU A 33 14.51 -5.16 -1.76
N TYR A 34 13.20 -4.87 -1.77
CA TYR A 34 12.40 -4.81 -3.00
C TYR A 34 12.86 -3.68 -3.93
N ILE A 35 13.16 -2.51 -3.38
CA ILE A 35 13.63 -1.35 -4.14
C ILE A 35 15.04 -1.60 -4.68
N GLU A 36 15.93 -2.18 -3.88
CA GLU A 36 17.27 -2.56 -4.34
C GLU A 36 17.18 -3.52 -5.54
N GLU A 37 16.31 -4.54 -5.50
CA GLU A 37 16.12 -5.46 -6.61
C GLU A 37 15.61 -4.74 -7.86
N ILE A 38 14.62 -3.87 -7.72
CA ILE A 38 14.05 -3.09 -8.83
C ILE A 38 15.10 -2.15 -9.45
N VAL A 39 15.84 -1.41 -8.62
CA VAL A 39 16.85 -0.48 -9.13
C VAL A 39 17.93 -1.26 -9.87
N ASN A 40 18.42 -2.36 -9.30
CA ASN A 40 19.40 -3.22 -9.97
C ASN A 40 18.90 -3.77 -11.31
N LYS A 41 17.62 -4.14 -11.39
CA LYS A 41 17.01 -4.68 -12.61
C LYS A 41 16.97 -3.68 -13.77
N TYR A 42 16.77 -2.38 -13.50
CA TYR A 42 16.56 -1.39 -14.57
C TYR A 42 17.72 -0.41 -14.76
N TYR A 43 18.63 -0.28 -13.80
CA TYR A 43 19.69 0.72 -13.84
C TYR A 43 20.72 0.45 -14.94
N ASP A 44 21.20 -0.79 -15.06
CA ASP A 44 22.30 -1.12 -15.98
C ASP A 44 21.89 -0.96 -17.46
N ASP A 45 20.60 -1.17 -17.76
CA ASP A 45 20.01 -0.96 -19.08
C ASP A 45 19.48 0.48 -19.30
N ILE A 46 19.65 1.37 -18.30
CA ILE A 46 19.15 2.76 -18.29
C ILE A 46 17.64 2.81 -18.62
N ASN A 47 16.89 1.81 -18.11
CA ASN A 47 15.48 1.65 -18.42
C ASN A 47 14.60 2.43 -17.42
N VAL A 48 14.63 3.76 -17.54
CA VAL A 48 13.89 4.67 -16.67
C VAL A 48 12.38 4.45 -16.76
N ASP A 49 11.85 4.17 -17.95
CA ASP A 49 10.42 3.97 -18.14
C ASP A 49 9.94 2.66 -17.53
N GLY A 50 10.76 1.59 -17.64
CA GLY A 50 10.50 0.30 -16.99
C GLY A 50 10.49 0.44 -15.47
N LEU A 51 11.46 1.15 -14.90
CA LEU A 51 11.48 1.46 -13.47
C LEU A 51 10.20 2.19 -13.03
N LYS A 52 9.83 3.26 -13.74
CA LYS A 52 8.62 4.04 -13.42
C LYS A 52 7.35 3.19 -13.50
N ALA A 53 7.24 2.35 -14.52
CA ALA A 53 6.10 1.46 -14.70
C ALA A 53 5.99 0.45 -13.55
N ASP A 54 7.11 -0.14 -13.12
CA ASP A 54 7.14 -1.14 -12.04
C ASP A 54 6.74 -0.50 -10.69
N LEU A 55 7.33 0.66 -10.37
CA LEU A 55 6.99 1.43 -9.16
C LEU A 55 5.52 1.85 -9.14
N LEU A 56 4.97 2.27 -10.27
CA LEU A 56 3.56 2.62 -10.38
C LEU A 56 2.67 1.39 -10.22
N GLN A 57 3.00 0.29 -10.90
CA GLN A 57 2.19 -0.92 -10.91
C GLN A 57 2.13 -1.59 -9.54
N HIS A 58 3.24 -1.63 -8.81
CA HIS A 58 3.38 -2.41 -7.58
C HIS A 58 3.31 -1.57 -6.32
N LEU A 59 3.81 -0.33 -6.34
CA LEU A 59 3.81 0.55 -5.17
C LEU A 59 2.83 1.73 -5.29
N LEU A 60 2.18 1.93 -6.46
CA LEU A 60 1.36 3.11 -6.74
C LEU A 60 2.14 4.43 -6.61
N ILE A 61 3.44 4.39 -6.89
CA ILE A 61 4.32 5.55 -6.77
C ILE A 61 4.58 6.12 -8.16
N GLU A 62 4.15 7.36 -8.37
CA GLU A 62 4.57 8.16 -9.53
C GLU A 62 5.96 8.74 -9.29
N PHE A 63 6.99 8.00 -9.68
CA PHE A 63 8.36 8.45 -9.54
C PHE A 63 8.75 9.42 -10.68
N LYS A 64 8.96 10.69 -10.33
CA LYS A 64 9.30 11.74 -11.29
C LYS A 64 10.81 11.97 -11.29
N ILE A 65 11.48 11.42 -12.30
CA ILE A 65 12.90 11.61 -12.53
C ILE A 65 13.19 11.91 -13.99
N ASN A 66 14.11 12.85 -14.23
CA ASN A 66 14.63 13.14 -15.55
C ASN A 66 15.77 12.17 -15.88
N PRO A 67 15.97 11.78 -17.16
CA PRO A 67 17.05 10.88 -17.55
C PRO A 67 18.45 11.37 -17.13
N GLU A 68 18.69 12.68 -17.15
CA GLU A 68 20.00 13.25 -16.74
C GLU A 68 20.29 13.08 -15.24
N ASP A 69 19.26 13.01 -14.41
CA ASP A 69 19.41 12.85 -12.95
C ASP A 69 19.53 11.37 -12.57
N PHE A 70 19.01 10.48 -13.41
CA PHE A 70 19.06 9.03 -13.23
C PHE A 70 20.49 8.50 -13.14
N GLU A 71 21.36 8.91 -14.08
CA GLU A 71 22.76 8.48 -14.06
C GLU A 71 23.56 9.17 -12.94
N LYS A 72 23.27 10.45 -12.67
CA LYS A 72 23.98 11.23 -11.65
C LYS A 72 23.75 10.71 -10.23
N LEU A 73 22.55 10.23 -9.92
CA LEU A 73 22.21 9.71 -8.60
C LEU A 73 22.88 8.36 -8.31
N GLY A 74 23.19 7.57 -9.35
CA GLY A 74 23.68 6.21 -9.15
C GLY A 74 22.61 5.27 -8.61
N LYS A 75 22.96 3.99 -8.44
CA LYS A 75 22.05 2.96 -7.88
C LYS A 75 21.59 3.33 -6.47
N ASP A 76 22.52 3.67 -5.59
CA ASP A 76 22.23 3.96 -4.19
C ASP A 76 21.35 5.22 -4.05
N GLY A 77 21.65 6.29 -4.79
CA GLY A 77 20.86 7.52 -4.75
C GLY A 77 19.45 7.34 -5.31
N LEU A 78 19.27 6.49 -6.33
CA LEU A 78 17.94 6.13 -6.82
C LEU A 78 17.16 5.33 -5.78
N ALA A 79 17.80 4.33 -5.16
CA ALA A 79 17.17 3.52 -4.12
C ALA A 79 16.69 4.39 -2.96
N ASP A 80 17.53 5.32 -2.48
CA ASP A 80 17.21 6.25 -1.41
C ASP A 80 16.00 7.15 -1.73
N GLU A 81 15.96 7.75 -2.93
CA GLU A 81 14.86 8.61 -3.35
C GLU A 81 13.55 7.84 -3.53
N ILE A 82 13.61 6.62 -4.08
CA ILE A 82 12.43 5.75 -4.20
C ILE A 82 11.95 5.31 -2.81
N LEU A 83 12.86 4.93 -1.91
CA LEU A 83 12.52 4.51 -0.55
C LEU A 83 11.85 5.64 0.23
N LYS A 84 12.38 6.86 0.10
CA LYS A 84 11.77 8.05 0.69
C LYS A 84 10.37 8.30 0.14
N ALA A 85 10.18 8.32 -1.18
CA ALA A 85 8.87 8.49 -1.80
C ALA A 85 7.88 7.39 -1.37
N SER A 86 8.37 6.15 -1.24
CA SER A 86 7.58 5.00 -0.78
C SER A 86 7.13 5.15 0.67
N LYS A 87 8.04 5.57 1.56
CA LYS A 87 7.73 5.82 2.97
C LYS A 87 6.74 6.98 3.14
N GLU A 88 6.86 8.04 2.34
CA GLU A 88 5.91 9.16 2.33
C GLU A 88 4.51 8.74 1.86
N PHE A 89 4.43 7.93 0.80
CA PHE A 89 3.15 7.34 0.37
C PHE A 89 2.54 6.46 1.47
N TYR A 90 3.34 5.57 2.05
CA TYR A 90 2.90 4.68 3.13
C TYR A 90 2.38 5.45 4.34
N ALA A 91 3.07 6.53 4.74
CA ALA A 91 2.66 7.39 5.85
C ALA A 91 1.31 8.06 5.59
N ARG A 92 1.10 8.61 4.38
CA ARG A 92 -0.20 9.19 3.98
C ARG A 92 -1.32 8.15 3.98
N LYS A 93 -1.03 6.93 3.51
CA LYS A 93 -1.98 5.81 3.55
C LYS A 93 -2.33 5.44 4.98
N GLU A 94 -1.35 5.34 5.87
CA GLU A 94 -1.59 5.06 7.30
C GLU A 94 -2.40 6.16 7.97
N GLU A 95 -2.13 7.44 7.68
CA GLU A 95 -2.92 8.56 8.19
C GLU A 95 -4.39 8.46 7.75
N MET A 96 -4.62 8.09 6.49
CA MET A 96 -5.96 7.92 5.94
C MET A 96 -6.72 6.74 6.56
N LEU A 97 -6.05 5.60 6.76
CA LEU A 97 -6.67 4.37 7.27
C LEU A 97 -6.74 4.32 8.80
N GLY A 98 -5.88 5.07 9.48
CA GLY A 98 -5.61 4.94 10.90
C GLY A 98 -4.66 3.79 11.22
N SER A 99 -3.85 3.98 12.27
CA SER A 99 -2.76 3.06 12.62
C SER A 99 -3.24 1.63 12.94
N GLU A 100 -4.40 1.48 13.60
CA GLU A 100 -4.94 0.17 13.94
C GLU A 100 -5.34 -0.64 12.69
N LEU A 101 -6.04 0.00 11.74
CA LEU A 101 -6.45 -0.66 10.51
C LEU A 101 -5.24 -0.99 9.64
N MET A 102 -4.25 -0.08 9.58
CA MET A 102 -3.01 -0.34 8.86
C MET A 102 -2.25 -1.54 9.46
N ALA A 103 -2.14 -1.64 10.78
CA ALA A 103 -1.52 -2.80 11.44
C ALA A 103 -2.26 -4.12 11.14
N ARG A 104 -3.59 -4.09 11.09
CA ARG A 104 -4.39 -5.26 10.70
C ARG A 104 -4.16 -5.65 9.24
N LEU A 105 -4.06 -4.67 8.35
CA LEU A 105 -3.76 -4.87 6.94
C LEU A 105 -2.38 -5.50 6.75
N GLU A 106 -1.35 -4.96 7.40
CA GLU A 106 0.02 -5.50 7.37
C GLU A 106 0.05 -6.98 7.78
N ARG A 107 -0.58 -7.31 8.93
CA ARG A 107 -0.67 -8.69 9.41
C ARG A 107 -1.42 -9.58 8.44
N TYR A 108 -2.56 -9.11 7.92
CA TYR A 108 -3.32 -9.87 6.95
C TYR A 108 -2.50 -10.17 5.71
N ALA A 109 -1.83 -9.15 5.14
CA ALA A 109 -0.99 -9.28 3.96
C ALA A 109 0.10 -10.35 4.16
N VAL A 110 0.85 -10.27 5.26
CA VAL A 110 1.93 -11.24 5.54
C VAL A 110 1.38 -12.65 5.68
N LEU A 111 0.32 -12.84 6.46
CA LEU A 111 -0.25 -14.16 6.72
C LEU A 111 -0.86 -14.78 5.46
N SER A 112 -1.69 -14.02 4.72
CA SER A 112 -2.34 -14.53 3.52
C SER A 112 -1.34 -14.88 2.44
N VAL A 113 -0.34 -14.01 2.22
CA VAL A 113 0.69 -14.25 1.19
C VAL A 113 1.57 -15.44 1.55
N ILE A 114 2.00 -15.57 2.82
CA ILE A 114 2.78 -16.74 3.25
C ILE A 114 1.99 -18.03 3.05
N ASP A 115 0.72 -18.06 3.48
CA ASP A 115 -0.10 -19.27 3.38
C ASP A 115 -0.33 -19.68 1.92
N ASP A 116 -0.59 -18.73 1.04
CA ASP A 116 -0.80 -18.99 -0.40
C ASP A 116 0.49 -19.44 -1.09
N LYS A 117 1.60 -18.72 -0.88
CA LYS A 117 2.89 -19.02 -1.53
C LYS A 117 3.52 -20.30 -1.01
N TRP A 118 3.40 -20.59 0.29
CA TRP A 118 3.89 -21.85 0.85
C TRP A 118 3.13 -23.05 0.27
N LYS A 119 1.81 -22.92 0.10
CA LYS A 119 0.99 -23.97 -0.51
C LYS A 119 1.39 -24.24 -1.97
N GLU A 120 1.80 -23.22 -2.72
CA GLU A 120 2.35 -23.39 -4.07
C GLU A 120 3.71 -24.09 -4.03
N HIS A 121 4.63 -23.62 -3.19
CA HIS A 121 5.94 -24.22 -3.02
C HIS A 121 5.89 -25.70 -2.64
N LEU A 122 4.91 -26.12 -1.81
CA LEU A 122 4.72 -27.54 -1.50
C LEU A 122 4.42 -28.36 -2.75
N ARG A 123 3.63 -27.83 -3.71
CA ARG A 123 3.38 -28.51 -4.99
C ARG A 123 4.66 -28.59 -5.82
N GLU A 124 5.39 -27.49 -5.94
CA GLU A 124 6.64 -27.45 -6.70
C GLU A 124 7.69 -28.43 -6.14
N MET A 125 7.74 -28.58 -4.80
CA MET A 125 8.62 -29.53 -4.13
C MET A 125 8.21 -31.00 -4.35
N ASP A 126 6.91 -31.28 -4.42
CA ASP A 126 6.40 -32.61 -4.76
C ASP A 126 6.74 -32.95 -6.22
N ASP A 127 6.49 -32.03 -7.16
CA ASP A 127 6.81 -32.19 -8.59
C ASP A 127 8.32 -32.39 -8.81
N LEU A 128 9.15 -31.61 -8.12
CA LEU A 128 10.60 -31.75 -8.16
C LEU A 128 11.02 -33.15 -7.72
N LYS A 129 10.47 -33.64 -6.60
CA LYS A 129 10.79 -34.94 -6.03
C LYS A 129 10.42 -36.08 -6.98
N GLU A 130 9.28 -36.00 -7.66
CA GLU A 130 8.88 -36.96 -8.71
C GLU A 130 9.83 -36.89 -9.92
N GLY A 131 10.20 -35.69 -10.35
CA GLY A 131 11.07 -35.47 -11.53
C GLY A 131 12.52 -35.94 -11.36
N ILE A 132 13.03 -36.03 -10.13
CA ILE A 132 14.41 -36.47 -9.86
C ILE A 132 14.65 -37.95 -10.15
N GLY A 133 13.61 -38.78 -10.06
CA GLY A 133 13.69 -40.19 -10.45
C GLY A 133 14.11 -40.37 -11.91
N LEU A 134 13.76 -39.42 -12.78
CA LEU A 134 14.14 -39.42 -14.20
C LEU A 134 15.55 -38.87 -14.46
N ARG A 135 16.09 -38.04 -13.54
CA ARG A 135 17.43 -37.42 -13.67
C ARG A 135 18.58 -38.32 -13.22
N ALA A 136 18.29 -39.39 -12.48
CA ALA A 136 19.28 -40.40 -12.06
C ALA A 136 20.01 -41.09 -13.23
N TYR A 137 19.48 -40.99 -14.46
CA TYR A 137 20.12 -41.48 -15.67
C TYR A 137 21.34 -40.64 -16.12
N GLY A 138 21.50 -39.41 -15.61
CA GLY A 138 22.54 -38.46 -16.03
C GLY A 138 23.89 -38.55 -15.30
N GLN A 139 24.18 -39.63 -14.58
CA GLN A 139 25.43 -39.85 -13.81
C GLN A 139 25.70 -38.85 -12.66
N LYS A 140 24.78 -37.94 -12.36
CA LYS A 140 24.83 -37.07 -11.18
C LYS A 140 24.06 -37.68 -10.02
N ASP A 141 24.48 -37.37 -8.78
CA ASP A 141 23.78 -37.81 -7.58
C ASP A 141 22.39 -37.15 -7.47
N PRO A 142 21.29 -37.92 -7.54
CA PRO A 142 19.93 -37.39 -7.50
C PRO A 142 19.65 -36.55 -6.23
N LEU A 143 20.26 -36.91 -5.11
CA LEU A 143 20.05 -36.20 -3.84
C LEU A 143 20.74 -34.84 -3.83
N ILE A 144 21.89 -34.71 -4.50
CA ILE A 144 22.60 -33.42 -4.61
C ILE A 144 21.81 -32.47 -5.49
N GLU A 145 21.35 -32.94 -6.66
CA GLU A 145 20.53 -32.14 -7.57
C GLU A 145 19.20 -31.74 -6.93
N TYR A 146 18.57 -32.63 -6.15
CA TYR A 146 17.38 -32.28 -5.36
C TYR A 146 17.62 -31.09 -4.45
N LYS A 147 18.69 -31.15 -3.65
CA LYS A 147 18.99 -30.11 -2.66
C LYS A 147 19.30 -28.77 -3.32
N ALA A 148 20.04 -28.79 -4.43
CA ALA A 148 20.36 -27.59 -5.20
C ALA A 148 19.09 -26.95 -5.77
N GLU A 149 18.25 -27.71 -6.47
CA GLU A 149 17.02 -27.19 -7.07
C GLU A 149 16.03 -26.72 -5.99
N ALA A 150 15.85 -27.51 -4.92
CA ALA A 150 14.99 -27.15 -3.80
C ALA A 150 15.44 -25.86 -3.10
N PHE A 151 16.74 -25.60 -3.05
CA PHE A 151 17.27 -24.34 -2.53
C PHE A 151 16.91 -23.17 -3.45
N HIS A 152 17.06 -23.33 -4.77
CA HIS A 152 16.67 -22.29 -5.73
C HIS A 152 15.17 -21.97 -5.67
N LEU A 153 14.31 -22.99 -5.63
CA LEU A 153 12.86 -22.81 -5.44
C LEU A 153 12.55 -22.07 -4.13
N PHE A 154 13.25 -22.42 -3.05
CA PHE A 154 13.03 -21.76 -1.77
C PHE A 154 13.47 -20.30 -1.75
N VAL A 155 14.59 -19.95 -2.38
CA VAL A 155 15.01 -18.55 -2.53
C VAL A 155 13.98 -17.77 -3.35
N ALA A 156 13.50 -18.36 -4.45
CA ALA A 156 12.43 -17.75 -5.26
C ALA A 156 11.16 -17.52 -4.44
N LEU A 157 10.73 -18.51 -3.65
CA LEU A 157 9.60 -18.39 -2.72
C LEU A 157 9.75 -17.18 -1.77
N ILE A 158 10.92 -17.02 -1.16
CA ILE A 158 11.16 -15.92 -0.20
C ILE A 158 11.07 -14.57 -0.91
N THR A 159 11.64 -14.45 -2.11
CA THR A 159 11.54 -13.25 -2.97
C THR A 159 10.09 -12.97 -3.35
N GLU A 160 9.33 -13.97 -3.76
CA GLU A 160 7.91 -13.82 -4.12
C GLU A 160 7.05 -13.39 -2.94
N ILE A 161 7.26 -13.97 -1.76
CA ILE A 161 6.56 -13.57 -0.53
C ILE A 161 6.86 -12.10 -0.24
N ARG A 162 8.13 -11.68 -0.26
CA ARG A 162 8.51 -10.28 -0.02
C ARG A 162 7.82 -9.34 -1.02
N ASN A 163 7.94 -9.63 -2.30
CA ASN A 163 7.43 -8.76 -3.37
C ASN A 163 5.90 -8.63 -3.29
N GLU A 164 5.19 -9.73 -3.03
CA GLU A 164 3.72 -9.73 -2.93
C GLU A 164 3.24 -9.06 -1.64
N VAL A 165 3.91 -9.28 -0.49
CA VAL A 165 3.58 -8.58 0.77
C VAL A 165 3.73 -7.07 0.61
N VAL A 166 4.85 -6.61 0.05
CA VAL A 166 5.09 -5.18 -0.18
C VAL A 166 4.01 -4.63 -1.13
N SER A 167 3.82 -5.26 -2.29
CA SER A 167 2.80 -4.86 -3.28
C SER A 167 1.39 -4.78 -2.65
N PHE A 168 1.00 -5.79 -1.87
CA PHE A 168 -0.29 -5.82 -1.19
C PHE A 168 -0.44 -4.66 -0.20
N CYS A 169 0.57 -4.44 0.65
CA CYS A 169 0.58 -3.37 1.64
C CYS A 169 0.43 -1.97 1.02
N PHE A 170 0.90 -1.78 -0.21
CA PHE A 170 0.75 -0.51 -0.94
C PHE A 170 -0.58 -0.42 -1.70
N LYS A 171 -0.98 -1.49 -2.40
CA LYS A 171 -2.12 -1.45 -3.33
C LYS A 171 -3.48 -1.70 -2.70
N PHE A 172 -3.55 -2.47 -1.60
CA PHE A 172 -4.84 -2.84 -1.02
C PHE A 172 -5.41 -1.68 -0.20
N PHE A 173 -6.59 -1.19 -0.57
CA PHE A 173 -7.34 -0.22 0.22
C PHE A 173 -8.64 -0.89 0.68
N PRO A 174 -8.80 -1.15 1.99
CA PRO A 174 -10.02 -1.75 2.51
C PRO A 174 -11.20 -0.82 2.23
N GLN A 175 -12.29 -1.38 1.70
CA GLN A 175 -13.54 -0.65 1.57
C GLN A 175 -14.08 -0.34 2.97
N GLU A 176 -14.32 0.93 3.28
CA GLU A 176 -15.03 1.27 4.51
C GLU A 176 -16.41 0.59 4.49
N PRO A 177 -16.88 -0.02 5.61
CA PRO A 177 -18.24 -0.53 5.69
C PRO A 177 -19.24 0.57 5.31
N GLU A 178 -20.32 0.22 4.60
CA GLU A 178 -21.29 1.18 4.07
C GLU A 178 -21.84 2.13 5.15
N GLU A 179 -21.97 1.64 6.39
CA GLU A 179 -22.37 2.44 7.55
C GLU A 179 -21.36 3.54 7.95
N VAL A 180 -20.05 3.26 7.82
CA VAL A 180 -18.98 4.22 8.12
C VAL A 180 -18.90 5.27 7.01
N GLN A 181 -19.00 4.84 5.75
CA GLN A 181 -19.10 5.75 4.60
C GLN A 181 -20.33 6.68 4.73
N ALA A 182 -21.49 6.12 5.06
CA ALA A 182 -22.73 6.88 5.24
C ALA A 182 -22.63 7.89 6.40
N ARG A 183 -21.99 7.52 7.53
CA ARG A 183 -21.74 8.43 8.65
C ARG A 183 -20.79 9.57 8.27
N ARG A 184 -19.71 9.27 7.54
CA ARG A 184 -18.73 10.26 7.08
C ARG A 184 -19.33 11.25 6.08
N ILE A 185 -20.09 10.76 5.10
CA ILE A 185 -20.83 11.58 4.13
C ILE A 185 -21.85 12.49 4.85
N LYS A 186 -22.56 11.95 5.85
CA LYS A 186 -23.51 12.73 6.65
C LYS A 186 -22.81 13.83 7.46
N GLN A 187 -21.66 13.54 8.08
CA GLN A 187 -20.86 14.53 8.81
C GLN A 187 -20.31 15.62 7.89
N GLN A 188 -19.76 15.27 6.73
CA GLN A 188 -19.29 16.25 5.73
C GLN A 188 -20.43 17.14 5.24
N ARG A 189 -21.61 16.58 4.99
CA ARG A 189 -22.80 17.34 4.59
C ARG A 189 -23.28 18.29 5.70
N MET A 190 -23.23 17.87 6.96
CA MET A 190 -23.55 18.73 8.10
C MET A 190 -22.53 19.87 8.29
N GLN A 191 -21.24 19.61 8.05
CA GLN A 191 -20.19 20.63 8.11
C GLN A 191 -20.38 21.68 6.99
N ALA A 192 -20.59 21.23 5.75
CA ALA A 192 -20.85 22.11 4.61
C ALA A 192 -22.11 22.98 4.82
N VAL A 193 -23.17 22.44 5.42
CA VAL A 193 -24.38 23.20 5.76
C VAL A 193 -24.10 24.25 6.84
N LYS A 194 -23.27 23.93 7.85
CA LYS A 194 -22.84 24.90 8.87
C LYS A 194 -22.02 26.03 8.27
N ASP A 195 -21.06 25.72 7.41
CA ASP A 195 -20.20 26.72 6.77
C ASP A 195 -21.02 27.63 5.82
N SER A 196 -21.99 27.04 5.11
CA SER A 196 -22.95 27.79 4.28
C SER A 196 -23.83 28.72 5.11
N ALA A 197 -24.37 28.23 6.23
CA ALA A 197 -25.23 29.03 7.11
C ALA A 197 -24.45 30.16 7.81
N GLN A 198 -23.19 29.93 8.17
CA GLN A 198 -22.31 30.96 8.74
C GLN A 198 -21.96 32.03 7.70
N ASN A 199 -21.73 31.66 6.44
CA ASN A 199 -21.48 32.63 5.37
C ASN A 199 -22.72 33.48 5.02
N LEU A 200 -23.94 32.92 5.08
CA LEU A 200 -25.18 33.68 4.89
C LEU A 200 -25.53 34.57 6.10
N GLY A 201 -25.07 34.23 7.30
CA GLY A 201 -25.33 34.98 8.54
C GLY A 201 -24.48 36.24 8.72
N LEU A 202 -23.39 36.40 7.96
CA LEU A 202 -22.50 37.57 8.05
C LEU A 202 -22.78 38.68 7.02
N GLN A 203 -23.65 38.45 6.02
CA GLN A 203 -23.92 39.46 4.98
C GLN A 203 -25.11 40.40 5.26
N ASN A 204 -25.88 40.19 6.34
CA ASN A 204 -27.09 40.97 6.63
C ASN A 204 -27.01 41.90 7.86
N SER A 205 -25.83 42.09 8.46
CA SER A 205 -25.71 42.83 9.73
C SER A 205 -25.33 44.31 9.62
N ASP A 206 -24.83 44.79 8.48
CA ASP A 206 -24.18 46.12 8.43
C ASP A 206 -24.85 47.18 7.53
N ASN A 207 -26.04 46.92 6.96
CA ASN A 207 -26.71 47.91 6.08
C ASN A 207 -28.08 48.43 6.55
N ALA A 208 -28.43 48.24 7.83
CA ALA A 208 -29.72 48.69 8.38
C ALA A 208 -29.60 49.74 9.50
N ARG A 209 -28.58 50.62 9.45
CA ARG A 209 -28.42 51.73 10.40
C ARG A 209 -28.22 53.09 9.74
N GLU A 210 -28.81 53.33 8.58
CA GLU A 210 -28.91 54.70 8.06
C GLU A 210 -30.05 54.80 7.05
N SER A 211 -31.29 54.99 7.52
CA SER A 211 -32.30 55.85 6.89
C SER A 211 -33.66 55.74 7.58
N GLN A 212 -34.30 56.90 7.67
CA GLN A 212 -35.72 57.13 7.98
C GLN A 212 -36.09 57.44 9.44
N ASN A 213 -35.60 58.58 9.90
CA ASN A 213 -36.43 59.52 10.63
C ASN A 213 -37.13 60.45 9.61
N ARG A 214 -38.42 60.24 9.30
CA ARG A 214 -39.38 61.26 8.81
C ARG A 214 -40.78 60.68 8.57
N GLY A 215 -41.76 61.23 9.29
CA GLY A 215 -43.11 61.49 8.76
C GLY A 215 -44.21 60.47 9.06
N LYS A 216 -45.06 60.79 10.04
CA LYS A 216 -46.41 60.19 10.22
C LYS A 216 -47.32 60.52 9.02
N GLN A 217 -48.24 59.60 8.65
CA GLN A 217 -49.59 59.94 8.17
C GLN A 217 -50.57 58.76 8.41
N GLN A 218 -51.83 59.12 8.71
CA GLN A 218 -52.95 58.32 9.25
C GLN A 218 -53.77 57.56 8.17
N PRO A 219 -54.63 56.59 8.55
CA PRO A 219 -55.34 55.73 7.60
C PRO A 219 -56.63 56.37 7.04
N ILE A 220 -56.95 56.05 5.78
CA ILE A 220 -58.20 56.44 5.12
C ILE A 220 -59.20 55.28 5.21
N LYS A 221 -60.41 55.59 5.72
CA LYS A 221 -61.59 54.70 5.75
C LYS A 221 -62.15 54.49 4.34
N ALA A 222 -62.65 53.29 4.06
CA ALA A 222 -63.54 53.02 2.93
C ALA A 222 -64.95 52.72 3.45
N GLU A 223 -65.94 53.45 2.94
CA GLU A 223 -67.38 53.28 3.20
C GLU A 223 -68.09 52.95 1.87
N GLU A 224 -68.96 51.93 1.95
CA GLU A 224 -70.14 51.58 1.13
C GLU A 224 -70.11 51.58 -0.42
N LYS A 225 -70.40 50.41 -1.00
CA LYS A 225 -71.79 49.98 -1.33
C LYS A 225 -71.88 48.48 -1.58
#